data_AF-A0A2H0AQZ1-F1
#
_entry.id   AF-A0A2H0AQZ1-F1
#
_cell.length_a   1.000
_cell.length_b   1.000
_cell.length_c   1.000
_cell.angle_alpha   90.00
_cell.angle_beta   90.00
_cell.angle_gamma   90.00
#
_symmetry.space_group_name_H-M   'P 1'
#
loop_
_entity.id
_entity.type
_entity.pdbx_description
1 polymer ?
#
loop_
_entity_poly.entity_id
_entity_poly.type
_entity_poly.pdbx_seq_one_letter_code
_entity_poly.pdbx_strand_id
1 'polypeptide(L)'
;MFGSIEFNLSFLSSLLSIVLIDLILAGDNAVVIAMAVRSLPKDKRFKGIIFGSAAAVILRVIVTFLAAQLLLINFIKLGGGAVILWIAVKLFVEGAPEDKAGREAATLAQAIKIIVIADITMAVDNMLAVAGASHGNIFLLLFGLGLSIPFVVFTSNLLSMLMDKYPIIIYIGAAILGKVGGEMMITDPFISGLLSPPKWVVYLTEALFAFGVIAVGKLLVRRMRKTAQEA
;
A
#
# COMPACT_ATOMS: atom_id res chain seq x y z
N MET A 1 11.38 27.69 13.48
CA MET A 1 10.13 26.90 13.53
C MET A 1 9.43 26.77 12.16
N PHE A 2 9.86 27.52 11.14
CA PHE A 2 9.85 27.07 9.74
C PHE A 2 11.29 27.24 9.27
N GLY A 3 11.92 26.17 8.77
CA GLY A 3 13.33 26.23 8.35
C GLY A 3 13.52 27.34 7.32
N SER A 4 14.64 28.07 7.42
CA SER A 4 15.01 29.08 6.41
C SER A 4 15.03 28.43 5.02
N ILE A 5 14.34 29.05 4.07
CA ILE A 5 14.32 28.62 2.67
C ILE A 5 15.64 29.06 2.04
N GLU A 6 16.66 28.24 2.18
CA GLU A 6 17.89 28.39 1.42
C GLU A 6 17.88 27.37 0.29
N PHE A 7 17.64 27.85 -0.94
CA PHE A 7 17.79 27.07 -2.17
C PHE A 7 19.28 26.78 -2.40
N ASN A 8 19.84 25.89 -1.60
CA ASN A 8 21.22 25.44 -1.68
C ASN A 8 21.26 24.02 -2.28
N LEU A 9 22.43 23.57 -2.75
CA LEU A 9 22.65 22.21 -3.26
C LEU A 9 22.21 21.14 -2.25
N SER A 10 22.34 21.41 -0.95
CA SER A 10 21.85 20.53 0.13
C SER A 10 20.32 20.40 0.17
N PHE A 11 19.58 21.47 -0.16
CA PHE A 11 18.12 21.43 -0.25
C PHE A 11 17.70 20.57 -1.45
N LEU A 12 18.33 20.80 -2.60
CA LEU A 12 18.05 20.06 -3.82
C LEU A 12 18.39 18.56 -3.68
N SER A 13 19.51 18.22 -3.06
CA SER A 13 19.90 16.82 -2.82
C SER A 13 18.94 16.10 -1.85
N SER A 14 18.50 16.78 -0.79
CA SER A 14 17.55 16.23 0.18
C SER A 14 16.18 16.04 -0.48
N LEU A 15 15.71 17.03 -1.24
CA LEU A 15 14.46 16.94 -1.99
C LEU A 15 14.49 15.79 -3.01
N LEU A 16 15.55 15.69 -3.80
CA LEU A 16 15.72 14.60 -4.77
C LEU A 16 15.72 13.24 -4.07
N SER A 17 16.40 13.13 -2.93
CA SER A 17 16.43 11.89 -2.13
C SER A 17 15.05 11.51 -1.61
N ILE A 18 14.27 12.47 -1.09
CA ILE A 18 12.90 12.22 -0.62
C ILE A 18 12.02 11.73 -1.78
N VAL A 19 12.08 12.41 -2.94
CA VAL A 19 11.29 12.01 -4.12
C VAL A 19 11.70 10.63 -4.60
N LEU A 20 13.01 10.33 -4.65
CA LEU A 20 13.51 9.01 -5.07
C LEU A 20 13.10 7.90 -4.10
N ILE A 21 13.25 8.13 -2.79
CA ILE A 21 12.84 7.18 -1.75
C ILE A 21 11.33 6.92 -1.87
N ASP A 22 10.52 7.98 -1.96
CA ASP A 22 9.08 7.82 -2.06
C ASP A 22 8.68 7.14 -3.38
N LEU A 23 9.36 7.40 -4.50
CA LEU A 23 9.11 6.72 -5.77
C LEU A 23 9.43 5.21 -5.70
N ILE A 24 10.54 4.84 -5.07
CA ILE A 24 10.91 3.43 -4.85
C ILE A 24 9.87 2.73 -3.98
N LEU A 25 9.40 3.41 -2.93
CA LEU A 25 8.40 2.90 -1.99
C LEU A 25 6.95 3.03 -2.52
N ALA A 26 6.72 3.78 -3.59
CA ALA A 26 5.39 4.04 -4.16
C ALA A 26 4.88 2.88 -5.02
N GLY A 27 5.73 1.94 -5.44
CA GLY A 27 5.34 0.82 -6.29
C GLY A 27 4.19 0.00 -5.69
N ASP A 28 4.35 -0.43 -4.44
CA ASP A 28 3.37 -1.26 -3.74
C ASP A 28 2.10 -0.46 -3.38
N ASN A 29 2.28 0.82 -3.04
CA ASN A 29 1.19 1.76 -2.78
C ASN A 29 0.31 1.97 -4.02
N ALA A 30 0.92 2.13 -5.20
CA ALA A 30 0.20 2.29 -6.47
C ALA A 30 -0.58 1.02 -6.84
N VAL A 31 -0.05 -0.16 -6.51
CA VAL A 31 -0.75 -1.44 -6.67
C VAL A 31 -2.01 -1.51 -5.80
N VAL A 32 -1.92 -1.15 -4.51
CA VAL A 32 -3.11 -1.09 -3.63
C VAL A 32 -4.15 -0.13 -4.20
N ILE A 33 -3.74 1.08 -4.56
CA ILE A 33 -4.65 2.11 -5.08
C ILE A 33 -5.34 1.62 -6.35
N ALA A 34 -4.57 1.09 -7.30
CA ALA A 34 -5.11 0.55 -8.56
C ALA A 34 -6.12 -0.57 -8.32
N MET A 35 -5.83 -1.50 -7.41
CA MET A 35 -6.73 -2.60 -7.05
C MET A 35 -7.99 -2.09 -6.36
N ALA A 36 -7.88 -1.15 -5.42
CA ALA A 36 -9.01 -0.59 -4.69
C ALA A 36 -9.96 0.22 -5.60
N VAL A 37 -9.42 1.03 -6.51
CA VAL A 37 -10.26 1.83 -7.42
C VAL A 37 -10.83 1.01 -8.57
N ARG A 38 -10.23 -0.13 -8.91
CA ARG A 38 -10.74 -0.99 -9.99
C ARG A 38 -12.14 -1.53 -9.71
N SER A 39 -12.47 -1.76 -8.44
CA SER A 39 -13.81 -2.15 -7.98
C SER A 39 -14.86 -1.03 -8.13
N LEU A 40 -14.45 0.22 -8.41
CA LEU A 40 -15.35 1.34 -8.67
C LEU A 40 -15.85 1.35 -10.13
N PRO A 41 -17.03 1.96 -10.37
CA PRO A 41 -17.47 2.35 -11.70
C PRO A 41 -16.40 3.16 -12.44
N LYS A 42 -16.23 2.92 -13.75
CA LYS A 42 -15.14 3.49 -14.56
C LYS A 42 -15.06 5.02 -14.47
N ASP A 43 -16.20 5.70 -14.38
CA ASP A 43 -16.35 7.15 -14.25
C ASP A 43 -15.89 7.70 -12.88
N LYS A 44 -15.85 6.86 -11.84
CA LYS A 44 -15.44 7.24 -10.47
C LYS A 44 -14.00 6.90 -10.15
N ARG A 45 -13.32 6.09 -10.97
CA ARG A 45 -11.96 5.60 -10.68
C ARG A 45 -10.94 6.73 -10.54
N PHE A 46 -10.92 7.65 -11.51
CA PHE A 46 -9.98 8.78 -11.48
C PHE A 46 -10.17 9.65 -10.23
N LYS A 47 -11.44 9.91 -9.85
CA LYS A 47 -11.77 10.59 -8.58
C LYS A 47 -11.27 9.79 -7.38
N GLY A 48 -11.47 8.48 -7.37
CA GLY A 48 -10.98 7.58 -6.33
C GLY A 48 -9.47 7.62 -6.17
N ILE A 49 -8.73 7.65 -7.28
CA ILE A 49 -7.27 7.76 -7.27
C ILE A 49 -6.84 9.11 -6.71
N ILE A 50 -7.42 10.22 -7.17
CA ILE A 50 -7.06 11.57 -6.70
C ILE A 50 -7.38 11.73 -5.22
N PHE A 51 -8.64 11.49 -4.81
CA PHE A 51 -9.05 11.70 -3.43
C PHE A 51 -8.40 10.69 -2.48
N GLY A 52 -8.24 9.43 -2.91
CA GLY A 52 -7.54 8.41 -2.16
C GLY A 52 -6.07 8.77 -1.94
N SER A 53 -5.35 9.15 -3.00
CA SER A 53 -3.94 9.53 -2.90
C SER A 53 -3.75 10.81 -2.08
N ALA A 54 -4.60 11.83 -2.27
CA ALA A 54 -4.52 13.06 -1.48
C ALA A 54 -4.77 12.80 0.01
N ALA A 55 -5.80 12.02 0.35
CA ALA A 55 -6.08 11.64 1.74
C ALA A 55 -4.94 10.82 2.36
N ALA A 56 -4.40 9.85 1.60
CA ALA A 56 -3.26 9.04 2.00
C ALA A 56 -2.04 9.91 2.29
N VAL A 57 -1.64 10.81 1.38
CA VAL A 57 -0.45 11.67 1.58
C VAL A 57 -0.62 12.62 2.77
N ILE A 58 -1.78 13.24 2.95
CA ILE A 58 -2.04 14.10 4.11
C ILE A 58 -1.85 13.30 5.40
N LEU A 59 -2.43 12.11 5.46
CA LEU A 59 -2.32 11.28 6.64
C LEU A 59 -0.90 10.74 6.83
N ARG A 60 -0.20 10.41 5.75
CA ARG A 60 1.20 9.99 5.74
C ARG A 60 2.10 11.05 6.37
N VAL A 61 1.88 12.33 6.07
CA VAL A 61 2.63 13.44 6.69
C VAL A 61 2.39 13.48 8.19
N ILE A 62 1.12 13.38 8.62
CA ILE A 62 0.74 13.39 10.04
C ILE A 62 1.38 12.22 10.77
N VAL A 63 1.23 11.00 10.22
CA VAL A 63 1.80 9.77 10.76
C VAL A 63 3.32 9.89 10.80
N THR A 64 3.95 10.45 9.75
CA THR A 64 5.41 10.68 9.70
C THR A 64 5.93 11.54 10.83
N PHE A 65 5.21 12.61 11.15
CA PHE A 65 5.59 13.50 12.24
C PHE A 65 5.44 12.84 13.61
N LEU A 66 4.45 11.95 13.77
CA LEU A 66 4.13 11.32 15.05
C LEU A 66 4.97 10.06 15.34
N ALA A 67 5.48 9.36 14.33
CA ALA A 67 5.98 7.99 14.51
C ALA A 67 7.49 7.85 14.77
N ALA A 68 8.19 8.94 15.06
CA ALA A 68 9.51 8.87 15.70
C ALA A 68 9.50 8.03 17.00
N GLN A 69 8.34 7.83 17.63
CA GLN A 69 8.18 6.99 18.83
C GLN A 69 7.45 5.65 18.59
N LEU A 70 6.81 5.45 17.44
CA LEU A 70 6.00 4.25 17.15
C LEU A 70 6.87 3.04 16.73
N LEU A 71 8.08 3.29 16.21
CA LEU A 71 8.97 2.26 15.65
C LEU A 71 9.51 1.23 16.65
N LEU A 72 9.53 1.58 17.93
CA LEU A 72 9.99 0.68 19.00
C LEU A 72 8.85 -0.14 19.60
N ILE A 73 7.61 0.08 19.14
CA ILE A 73 6.45 -0.61 19.69
C ILE A 73 6.31 -1.97 19.01
N ASN A 74 6.55 -3.01 19.80
CA ASN A 74 6.28 -4.39 19.44
C ASN A 74 4.86 -4.55 18.87
N PHE A 75 4.70 -5.46 17.90
CA PHE A 75 3.41 -5.81 17.28
C PHE A 75 2.78 -4.82 16.29
N ILE A 76 3.31 -3.60 16.13
CA ILE A 76 2.75 -2.66 15.14
C ILE A 76 2.90 -3.24 13.73
N LYS A 77 4.08 -3.74 13.37
CA LYS A 77 4.29 -4.32 12.03
C LYS A 77 3.55 -5.63 11.88
N LEU A 78 3.44 -6.41 12.95
CA LEU A 78 2.66 -7.64 12.95
C LEU A 78 1.17 -7.39 12.66
N GLY A 79 0.56 -6.42 13.36
CA GLY A 79 -0.82 -6.02 13.13
C GLY A 79 -1.01 -5.37 11.76
N GLY A 80 -0.05 -4.53 11.35
CA GLY A 80 -0.04 -3.93 10.02
C GLY A 80 0.00 -4.97 8.90
N GLY A 81 0.93 -5.92 8.98
CA GLY A 81 1.02 -7.02 8.02
C GLY A 81 -0.28 -7.82 7.94
N ALA A 82 -0.92 -8.11 9.07
CA ALA A 82 -2.23 -8.77 9.09
C ALA A 82 -3.33 -7.95 8.37
N VAL A 83 -3.35 -6.63 8.56
CA VAL A 83 -4.28 -5.72 7.86
C VAL A 83 -4.00 -5.72 6.35
N ILE A 84 -2.74 -5.66 5.93
CA ILE A 84 -2.36 -5.71 4.51
C ILE A 84 -2.77 -7.04 3.88
N LEU A 85 -2.55 -8.16 4.56
CA LEU A 85 -2.97 -9.47 4.07
C LEU A 85 -4.48 -9.56 3.91
N TRP A 86 -5.25 -9.03 4.86
CA TRP A 86 -6.70 -8.95 4.75
C TRP A 86 -7.12 -8.08 3.55
N ILE A 87 -6.50 -6.92 3.35
CA ILE A 87 -6.75 -6.05 2.19
C ILE A 87 -6.39 -6.77 0.89
N ALA A 88 -5.26 -7.49 0.85
CA ALA A 88 -4.79 -8.22 -0.31
C ALA A 88 -5.81 -9.28 -0.76
N VAL A 89 -6.29 -10.10 0.19
CA VAL A 89 -7.33 -11.11 -0.08
C VAL A 89 -8.63 -10.43 -0.49
N LYS A 90 -9.07 -9.39 0.23
CA LYS A 90 -10.32 -8.66 -0.08
C LYS A 90 -10.30 -8.07 -1.48
N LEU A 91 -9.25 -7.34 -1.84
CA LEU A 91 -9.12 -6.71 -3.15
C LEU A 91 -8.91 -7.73 -4.27
N PHE A 92 -8.22 -8.85 -4.01
CA PHE A 92 -8.13 -9.95 -4.97
C PHE A 92 -9.51 -10.55 -5.26
N VAL A 93 -10.27 -10.85 -4.20
CA VAL A 93 -11.62 -11.40 -4.30
C VAL A 93 -12.51 -10.43 -5.08
N GLU A 94 -12.58 -9.16 -4.67
CA GLU A 94 -13.38 -8.12 -5.34
C GLU A 94 -12.97 -7.87 -6.80
N GLY A 95 -11.66 -7.97 -7.10
CA GLY A 95 -11.12 -7.76 -8.44
C GLY A 95 -11.20 -8.98 -9.37
N ALA A 96 -11.52 -10.16 -8.87
CA ALA A 96 -11.51 -11.40 -9.65
C ALA A 96 -12.44 -11.31 -10.88
N PRO A 97 -11.94 -11.59 -12.11
CA PRO A 97 -12.73 -11.42 -13.34
C PRO A 97 -13.94 -12.36 -13.43
N GLU A 98 -13.85 -13.48 -12.72
CA GLU A 98 -14.75 -14.63 -12.82
C GLU A 98 -16.10 -14.39 -12.14
N ASP A 99 -16.30 -13.25 -11.45
CA ASP A 99 -17.40 -13.04 -10.50
C ASP A 99 -18.03 -11.63 -10.61
N LYS A 100 -18.28 -11.15 -11.83
CA LYS A 100 -19.00 -9.87 -12.06
C LYS A 100 -20.51 -9.95 -11.79
N ALA A 101 -21.08 -11.14 -11.69
CA ALA A 101 -22.51 -11.33 -11.49
C ALA A 101 -22.83 -11.37 -9.99
N GLY A 102 -23.46 -10.32 -9.46
CA GLY A 102 -24.05 -10.32 -8.11
C GLY A 102 -23.31 -9.52 -7.02
N ARG A 103 -22.25 -8.76 -7.35
CA ARG A 103 -21.60 -7.86 -6.38
C ARG A 103 -22.04 -6.42 -6.58
N GLU A 104 -22.43 -5.77 -5.48
CA GLU A 104 -22.58 -4.32 -5.45
C GLU A 104 -21.24 -3.66 -5.80
N ALA A 105 -21.30 -2.66 -6.69
CA ALA A 105 -20.13 -1.87 -7.03
C ALA A 105 -19.59 -1.18 -5.77
N ALA A 106 -18.28 -1.21 -5.57
CA ALA A 106 -17.67 -0.55 -4.43
C ALA A 106 -17.98 0.96 -4.46
N THR A 107 -18.14 1.54 -3.26
CA THR A 107 -18.35 2.98 -3.14
C THR A 107 -17.03 3.74 -3.11
N LEU A 108 -17.05 5.00 -3.53
CA LEU A 108 -15.88 5.88 -3.47
C LEU A 108 -15.29 5.94 -2.05
N ALA A 109 -16.15 6.04 -1.05
CA ALA A 109 -15.76 6.06 0.36
C ALA A 109 -15.08 4.74 0.80
N GLN A 110 -15.57 3.59 0.33
CA GLN A 110 -14.94 2.30 0.61
C GLN A 110 -13.54 2.21 -0.02
N ALA A 111 -13.38 2.63 -1.27
CA ALA A 111 -12.08 2.63 -1.94
C ALA A 111 -11.08 3.57 -1.22
N ILE A 112 -11.49 4.80 -0.90
CA ILE A 112 -10.66 5.75 -0.15
C ILE A 112 -10.28 5.17 1.21
N LYS A 113 -11.23 4.55 1.94
CA LYS A 113 -10.96 3.92 3.23
C LYS A 113 -9.90 2.81 3.12
N ILE A 114 -9.98 1.96 2.11
CA ILE A 114 -8.99 0.89 1.89
C ILE A 114 -7.61 1.51 1.60
N ILE A 115 -7.56 2.50 0.72
CA ILE A 115 -6.31 3.20 0.35
C ILE A 115 -5.66 3.81 1.59
N VAL A 116 -6.43 4.55 2.39
CA VAL A 116 -5.93 5.23 3.59
C VAL A 116 -5.46 4.22 4.64
N ILE A 117 -6.22 3.15 4.89
CA ILE A 117 -5.81 2.12 5.87
C ILE A 117 -4.53 1.42 5.43
N ALA A 118 -4.43 1.04 4.15
CA ALA A 118 -3.22 0.43 3.62
C ALA A 118 -2.02 1.39 3.69
N ASP A 119 -2.23 2.66 3.34
CA ASP A 119 -1.18 3.68 3.37
C ASP A 119 -0.62 3.88 4.78
N ILE A 120 -1.48 4.07 5.79
CA ILE A 120 -1.03 4.20 7.20
C ILE A 120 -0.19 2.99 7.60
N THR A 121 -0.66 1.81 7.20
CA THR A 121 -0.06 0.55 7.58
C THR A 121 1.35 0.42 6.99
N MET A 122 1.51 0.71 5.69
CA MET A 122 2.81 0.69 5.01
C MET A 122 3.70 1.90 5.39
N ALA A 123 3.09 3.03 5.75
CA ALA A 123 3.80 4.24 6.13
C ALA A 123 4.68 4.05 7.38
N VAL A 124 4.33 3.09 8.26
CA VAL A 124 5.16 2.75 9.43
C VAL A 124 6.59 2.35 9.01
N ASP A 125 6.76 1.61 7.92
CA ASP A 125 8.08 1.20 7.42
C ASP A 125 8.74 2.29 6.56
N ASN A 126 7.95 2.99 5.75
CA ASN A 126 8.44 3.98 4.79
C ASN A 126 8.91 5.29 5.44
N MET A 127 8.36 5.59 6.61
CA MET A 127 8.60 6.85 7.30
C MET A 127 10.03 7.06 7.76
N LEU A 128 10.73 6.01 8.21
CA LEU A 128 12.10 6.14 8.69
C LEU A 128 13.03 6.72 7.63
N ALA A 129 12.90 6.23 6.40
CA ALA A 129 13.68 6.67 5.28
C ALA A 129 13.36 8.13 4.90
N VAL A 130 12.08 8.48 4.86
CA VAL A 130 11.63 9.83 4.47
C VAL A 130 11.90 10.87 5.57
N ALA A 131 11.63 10.53 6.82
CA ALA A 131 11.92 11.39 7.98
C ALA A 131 13.42 11.65 8.12
N GLY A 132 14.25 10.62 7.98
CA GLY A 132 15.71 10.74 7.99
C GLY A 132 16.24 11.62 6.87
N ALA A 133 15.70 11.48 5.65
CA ALA A 133 16.06 12.31 4.50
C ALA A 133 15.58 13.76 4.61
N SER A 134 14.52 14.03 5.38
CA SER A 134 13.98 15.38 5.56
C SER A 134 14.77 16.24 6.55
N HIS A 135 15.69 15.65 7.32
CA HIS A 135 16.45 16.34 8.39
C HIS A 135 15.56 17.16 9.35
N GLY A 136 14.30 16.75 9.57
CA GLY A 136 13.33 17.46 10.40
C GLY A 136 12.66 18.67 9.74
N ASN A 137 12.91 18.95 8.46
CA ASN A 137 12.28 20.03 7.72
C ASN A 137 10.93 19.58 7.14
N ILE A 138 9.85 19.97 7.82
CA ILE A 138 8.46 19.68 7.43
C ILE A 138 8.14 20.19 6.01
N PHE A 139 8.71 21.33 5.60
CA PHE A 139 8.47 21.89 4.28
C PHE A 139 9.09 21.00 3.18
N LEU A 140 10.32 20.51 3.38
CA LEU A 140 10.95 19.55 2.46
C LEU A 140 10.15 18.26 2.33
N LEU A 141 9.61 17.77 3.44
CA LEU A 141 8.79 16.56 3.47
C LEU A 141 7.45 16.76 2.75
N LEU A 142 6.73 17.84 3.05
CA LEU A 142 5.46 18.17 2.39
C LEU A 142 5.65 18.39 0.88
N PHE A 143 6.70 19.10 0.49
CA PHE A 143 6.97 19.40 -0.91
C PHE A 143 7.40 18.14 -1.67
N GLY A 144 8.30 17.33 -1.10
CA GLY A 144 8.74 16.06 -1.69
C GLY A 144 7.59 15.07 -1.88
N LEU A 145 6.77 14.85 -0.84
CA LEU A 145 5.60 13.97 -0.94
C LEU A 145 4.53 14.53 -1.88
N GLY A 146 4.33 15.85 -1.90
CA GLY A 146 3.41 16.52 -2.82
C GLY A 146 3.79 16.31 -4.29
N LEU A 147 5.10 16.38 -4.60
CA LEU A 147 5.63 16.11 -5.94
C LEU A 147 5.47 14.66 -6.39
N SER A 148 5.36 13.70 -5.45
CA SER A 148 5.15 12.29 -5.78
C SER A 148 3.69 11.96 -6.12
N ILE A 149 2.72 12.80 -5.72
CA ILE A 149 1.29 12.56 -5.98
C ILE A 149 0.99 12.38 -7.48
N PRO A 150 1.44 13.25 -8.40
CA PRO A 150 1.22 13.05 -9.84
C PRO A 150 1.74 11.71 -10.34
N PHE A 151 2.90 11.25 -9.86
CA PHE A 151 3.48 9.96 -10.24
C PHE A 151 2.62 8.79 -9.75
N VAL A 152 2.17 8.82 -8.50
CA VAL A 152 1.28 7.80 -7.93
C VAL A 152 -0.05 7.78 -8.67
N VAL A 153 -0.63 8.95 -8.94
CA VAL A 153 -1.91 9.08 -9.67
C VAL A 153 -1.78 8.50 -11.08
N PHE A 154 -0.71 8.86 -11.80
CA PHE A 154 -0.44 8.34 -13.13
C PHE A 154 -0.24 6.82 -13.12
N THR A 155 0.62 6.32 -12.24
CA THR A 155 0.97 4.89 -12.15
C THR A 155 -0.23 4.05 -11.73
N SER A 156 -1.00 4.51 -10.75
CA SER A 156 -2.21 3.80 -10.29
C SER A 156 -3.29 3.78 -11.36
N ASN A 157 -3.44 4.87 -12.13
CA ASN A 157 -4.39 4.92 -13.23
C ASN A 157 -3.97 3.97 -14.36
N LEU A 158 -2.68 3.98 -14.73
CA LEU A 158 -2.13 3.06 -15.72
C LEU A 158 -2.32 1.61 -15.28
N LEU A 159 -1.96 1.26 -14.04
CA LEU A 159 -2.16 -0.09 -13.50
C LEU A 159 -3.64 -0.49 -13.49
N SER A 160 -4.55 0.41 -13.10
CA SER A 160 -5.99 0.13 -13.11
C SER A 160 -6.50 -0.17 -14.52
N MET A 161 -6.08 0.60 -15.53
CA MET A 161 -6.40 0.34 -16.94
C MET A 161 -5.79 -0.98 -17.43
N LEU A 162 -4.54 -1.26 -17.05
CA LEU A 162 -3.87 -2.51 -17.42
C LEU A 162 -4.54 -3.72 -16.78
N MET A 163 -5.04 -3.64 -15.54
CA MET A 163 -5.77 -4.73 -14.90
C MET A 163 -7.12 -5.03 -15.57
N ASP A 164 -7.75 -4.06 -16.24
CA ASP A 164 -8.95 -4.31 -17.06
C ASP A 164 -8.60 -5.09 -18.32
N LYS A 165 -7.47 -4.78 -18.96
CA LYS A 165 -7.01 -5.44 -20.19
C LYS A 165 -6.34 -6.80 -19.92
N TYR A 166 -5.57 -6.88 -18.84
CA TYR A 166 -4.75 -8.03 -18.46
C TYR A 166 -5.05 -8.42 -17.00
N PRO A 167 -6.06 -9.26 -16.77
CA PRO A 167 -6.45 -9.68 -15.42
C PRO A 167 -5.36 -10.38 -14.61
N ILE A 168 -4.32 -10.92 -15.27
CA ILE A 168 -3.15 -11.49 -14.58
C ILE A 168 -2.48 -10.48 -13.65
N ILE A 169 -2.58 -9.18 -13.91
CA ILE A 169 -2.00 -8.12 -13.08
C ILE A 169 -2.65 -8.07 -11.69
N ILE A 170 -3.89 -8.52 -11.54
CA ILE A 170 -4.55 -8.61 -10.23
C ILE A 170 -3.87 -9.67 -9.36
N TYR A 171 -3.47 -10.80 -9.98
CA TYR A 171 -2.73 -11.86 -9.29
C TYR A 171 -1.36 -11.36 -8.84
N ILE A 172 -0.67 -10.65 -9.73
CA ILE A 172 0.62 -10.03 -9.41
C ILE A 172 0.46 -9.02 -8.29
N GLY A 173 -0.55 -8.14 -8.37
CA GLY A 173 -0.83 -7.15 -7.34
C GLY A 173 -1.13 -7.80 -5.99
N ALA A 174 -1.99 -8.82 -5.95
CA ALA A 174 -2.29 -9.55 -4.73
C ALA A 174 -1.07 -10.30 -4.17
N ALA A 175 -0.20 -10.85 -5.03
CA ALA A 175 1.06 -11.46 -4.61
C ALA A 175 2.02 -10.42 -4.00
N ILE A 176 2.15 -9.23 -4.58
CA ILE A 176 2.95 -8.12 -4.04
C ILE A 176 2.43 -7.74 -2.65
N LEU A 177 1.11 -7.56 -2.49
CA LEU A 177 0.53 -7.26 -1.18
C LEU A 177 0.70 -8.39 -0.17
N GLY A 178 0.61 -9.65 -0.62
CA GLY A 178 0.92 -10.82 0.19
C GLY A 178 2.37 -10.83 0.66
N LYS A 179 3.33 -10.57 -0.24
CA LYS A 179 4.75 -10.44 0.06
C LYS A 179 4.99 -9.34 1.10
N VAL A 180 4.47 -8.14 0.88
CA VAL A 180 4.59 -7.00 1.82
C VAL A 180 4.01 -7.35 3.19
N GLY A 181 2.81 -7.90 3.24
CA GLY A 181 2.19 -8.30 4.51
C GLY A 181 3.01 -9.35 5.27
N GLY A 182 3.56 -10.34 4.56
CA GLY A 182 4.45 -11.35 5.14
C GLY A 182 5.78 -10.78 5.65
N GLU A 183 6.40 -9.90 4.88
CA GLU A 183 7.62 -9.18 5.23
C GLU A 183 7.42 -8.37 6.52
N MET A 184 6.33 -7.61 6.62
CA MET A 184 5.99 -6.82 7.80
C MET A 184 5.82 -7.69 9.05
N MET A 185 5.19 -8.86 8.93
CA MET A 185 4.99 -9.77 10.07
C MET A 185 6.29 -10.42 10.55
N ILE A 186 7.14 -10.89 9.64
CA ILE A 186 8.39 -11.59 10.01
C ILE A 186 9.48 -10.62 10.48
N THR A 187 9.44 -9.37 10.03
CA THR A 187 10.38 -8.30 10.44
C THR A 187 9.88 -7.47 11.63
N ASP A 188 8.75 -7.85 12.25
CA ASP A 188 8.28 -7.18 13.47
C ASP A 188 9.31 -7.30 14.61
N PRO A 189 9.52 -6.24 15.42
CA PRO A 189 10.48 -6.27 16.54
C PRO A 189 10.28 -7.44 17.51
N PHE A 190 9.03 -7.87 17.76
CA PHE A 190 8.75 -9.01 18.61
C PHE A 190 9.20 -10.34 17.98
N ILE A 191 8.83 -10.55 16.70
CA ILE A 191 9.15 -11.79 15.98
C ILE A 191 10.65 -11.89 15.72
N SER A 192 11.29 -10.78 15.33
CA SER A 192 12.75 -10.72 15.15
C SER A 192 13.51 -10.91 16.47
N GLY A 193 13.00 -10.39 17.58
CA GLY A 193 13.56 -10.63 18.91
C GLY A 193 13.47 -12.10 19.35
N LEU A 194 12.40 -12.80 18.96
CA LEU A 194 12.19 -14.20 19.32
C LEU A 194 12.92 -15.19 18.39
N LEU A 195 12.87 -14.95 17.07
CA LEU A 195 13.32 -15.90 16.05
C LEU A 195 14.64 -15.52 15.38
N SER A 196 15.03 -14.23 15.40
CA SER A 196 16.19 -13.69 14.66
C SER A 196 16.33 -14.29 13.25
N PRO A 197 15.27 -14.20 12.41
CA PRO A 197 15.17 -15.00 11.21
C PRO A 197 16.27 -14.62 10.20
N PRO A 198 17.03 -15.60 9.67
CA PRO A 198 17.97 -15.32 8.59
C PRO A 198 17.22 -14.93 7.31
N LYS A 199 17.89 -14.20 6.41
CA LYS A 199 17.27 -13.65 5.18
C LYS A 199 16.50 -14.67 4.34
N TRP A 200 16.96 -15.92 4.28
CA TRP A 200 16.26 -16.97 3.53
C TRP A 200 14.89 -17.32 4.14
N VAL A 201 14.72 -17.23 5.47
CA VAL A 201 13.43 -17.41 6.15
C VAL A 201 12.50 -16.26 5.79
N VAL A 202 13.01 -15.03 5.76
CA VAL A 202 12.23 -13.86 5.34
C VAL A 202 11.70 -14.04 3.91
N TYR A 203 12.57 -14.38 2.95
CA TYR A 203 12.14 -14.64 1.57
C TYR A 203 11.18 -15.82 1.44
N LEU A 204 11.35 -16.87 2.25
CA LEU A 204 10.41 -17.98 2.29
C LEU A 204 9.04 -17.53 2.80
N THR A 205 9.00 -16.75 3.89
CA THR A 205 7.77 -16.19 4.44
C THR A 205 7.07 -15.28 3.43
N GLU A 206 7.80 -14.37 2.78
CA GLU A 206 7.30 -13.52 1.70
C GLU A 206 6.64 -14.35 0.58
N ALA A 207 7.34 -15.38 0.09
CA ALA A 207 6.81 -16.25 -0.94
C ALA A 207 5.54 -17.00 -0.46
N LEU A 208 5.57 -17.55 0.76
CA LEU A 208 4.43 -18.25 1.35
C LEU A 208 3.20 -17.36 1.46
N PHE A 209 3.34 -16.11 1.90
CA PHE A 209 2.21 -15.19 1.98
C PHE A 209 1.75 -14.69 0.60
N ALA A 210 2.67 -14.44 -0.35
CA ALA A 210 2.33 -14.08 -1.72
C ALA A 210 1.47 -15.16 -2.40
N PHE A 211 1.88 -16.42 -2.32
CA PHE A 211 1.09 -17.54 -2.85
C PHE A 211 -0.15 -17.83 -1.99
N GLY A 212 -0.05 -17.68 -0.67
CA GLY A 212 -1.13 -17.89 0.28
C GLY A 212 -2.32 -16.97 0.02
N VAL A 213 -2.10 -15.68 -0.21
CA VAL A 213 -3.16 -14.72 -0.55
C VAL A 213 -3.90 -15.14 -1.81
N ILE A 214 -3.17 -15.58 -2.86
CA ILE A 214 -3.80 -16.06 -4.10
C ILE A 214 -4.61 -17.34 -3.85
N ALA A 215 -4.04 -18.29 -3.11
CA ALA A 215 -4.69 -19.56 -2.81
C ALA A 215 -5.99 -19.35 -2.00
N VAL A 216 -5.91 -18.58 -0.92
CA VAL A 216 -7.06 -18.21 -0.08
C VAL A 216 -8.08 -17.43 -0.89
N GLY A 217 -7.66 -16.42 -1.66
CA GLY A 217 -8.52 -15.65 -2.53
C GLY A 217 -9.29 -16.51 -3.53
N LYS A 218 -8.61 -17.45 -4.22
CA LYS A 218 -9.27 -18.41 -5.13
C LYS A 218 -10.25 -19.33 -4.41
N LEU A 219 -9.90 -19.82 -3.22
CA LEU A 219 -10.80 -20.67 -2.44
C LEU A 219 -12.07 -19.92 -2.01
N LEU A 220 -11.94 -18.65 -1.61
CA LEU A 220 -13.09 -17.81 -1.24
C LEU A 220 -13.99 -17.52 -2.44
N VAL A 221 -13.42 -17.15 -3.59
CA VAL A 221 -14.19 -16.96 -4.84
C VAL A 221 -14.95 -18.24 -5.21
N ARG A 222 -14.28 -19.40 -5.14
CA ARG A 222 -14.93 -20.69 -5.41
C ARG A 222 -16.07 -21.01 -4.43
N ARG A 223 -15.92 -20.67 -3.14
CA ARG A 223 -16.96 -20.89 -2.13
C ARG A 223 -18.18 -20.01 -2.37
N MET A 224 -17.98 -18.71 -2.64
CA MET A 224 -19.07 -17.78 -2.93
C MET A 224 -19.89 -18.24 -4.14
N ARG A 225 -19.23 -18.74 -5.18
CA ARG A 225 -19.89 -19.30 -6.36
C ARG A 225 -20.77 -20.50 -6.04
N LYS A 226 -20.29 -21.44 -5.22
CA LYS A 226 -21.10 -22.62 -4.83
C LYS A 226 -22.37 -22.20 -4.09
N THR A 227 -22.24 -21.31 -3.11
CA THR A 227 -23.40 -20.81 -2.35
C THR A 227 -24.40 -20.07 -3.23
N ALA A 228 -23.94 -19.30 -4.23
CA ALA A 228 -24.82 -18.61 -5.18
C ALA A 228 -25.50 -19.55 -6.20
N GLN A 229 -24.98 -20.76 -6.41
CA GLN A 229 -25.61 -21.78 -7.25
C GLN A 229 -26.63 -22.65 -6.47
N GLU A 230 -26.52 -22.67 -5.14
CA GLU A 230 -27.38 -23.45 -4.24
C GLU A 230 -28.58 -22.62 -3.69
N ALA A 231 -28.57 -21.30 -3.86
CA ALA A 231 -29.61 -20.35 -3.44
C ALA A 231 -30.54 -19.95 -4.59
#